data_AF-A0A6P8NZ40-F1
#
_entry.id   AF-A0A6P8NZ40-F1
#
_cell.length_a   1.000
_cell.length_b   1.000
_cell.length_c   1.000
_cell.angle_alpha   90.00
_cell.angle_beta   90.00
_cell.angle_gamma   90.00
#
_symmetry.space_group_name_H-M   'P 1'
#
loop_
_entity.id
_entity.type
_entity.pdbx_description
1 polymer ?
#
loop_
_entity_poly.entity_id
_entity_poly.type
_entity_poly.pdbx_seq_one_letter_code
_entity_poly.pdbx_strand_id
1 'polypeptide(L)'
;MTENAENSKKTSLQRSAEKLTEEIQSMANYKSLYAEIQKLVASTAVKREDFKNTLLEALKSNGLETEIRNTVFHWVRSQGSLSTATEISMEEVDLTYLKKAQIQWERRIQKSLNSTCNELNVPLARIRPNADREEFAEKWNELSTYDIDLSQYRPLYAPKDFLDVLFSIRNPAFKKHSDELNWEFSHIQIRVKTLTQLRRVYLELAKGMSLLGVNPDMPSSENFGNLEEERIFIGEKVLKTNHAPIAQQFLKRGAPRALRGSLWSLVLGSTVKQNDIEYYEELKNMVLQYDIVIDKLIIKDVQLTARNDDQYFVFEDVLYKTMLCFSRDSEVLAPVTTDRSAGGQVIHAVLQGKPATLENTLVFPPSGVIPFHGFTMYATPFCYLYDDPCAMYYTFRAFYLRYWFRLHTVSSHEQGIVALCLLFERLLQCHEPLLWIHFRNIHIQPVRIVFKWIMRGFSGHLPPEQLLCLWDLILAYDSLEIIPLLAVTILSFRKENLMQVNNQQSVEAVLADLSSLKVVPLLQLALLRE
;
A
#
# COMPACT_ATOMS: atom_id res chain seq x y z
N MET A 1 18.65 25.06 30.18
CA MET A 1 17.78 23.99 29.61
C MET A 1 17.70 24.05 28.08
N THR A 2 17.74 25.23 27.47
CA THR A 2 17.76 25.44 26.00
C THR A 2 19.06 24.96 25.32
N GLU A 3 20.24 25.24 25.88
CA GLU A 3 21.53 24.74 25.33
C GLU A 3 21.67 23.21 25.34
N ASN A 4 21.17 22.53 26.38
CA ASN A 4 21.17 21.06 26.43
C ASN A 4 20.22 20.44 25.39
N ALA A 5 19.11 21.11 25.07
CA ALA A 5 18.20 20.66 24.02
C ALA A 5 18.78 20.86 22.61
N GLU A 6 19.52 21.95 22.38
CA GLU A 6 20.22 22.20 21.11
C GLU A 6 21.42 21.26 20.89
N ASN A 7 22.22 21.00 21.93
CA ASN A 7 23.29 20.02 21.85
C ASN A 7 22.76 18.59 21.64
N SER A 8 21.66 18.23 22.30
CA SER A 8 20.99 16.93 22.08
C SER A 8 20.50 16.78 20.63
N LYS A 9 19.88 17.82 20.06
CA LYS A 9 19.46 17.84 18.65
C LYS A 9 20.64 17.75 17.66
N LYS A 10 21.73 18.46 17.90
CA LYS A 10 22.93 18.37 17.04
C LYS A 10 23.53 16.97 17.07
N THR A 11 23.63 16.38 18.26
CA THR A 11 24.16 15.02 18.43
C THR A 11 23.27 13.96 17.76
N SER A 12 21.94 14.11 17.83
CA SER A 12 21.01 13.18 17.16
C SER A 12 21.04 13.30 15.63
N LEU A 13 21.16 14.52 15.11
CA LEU A 13 21.33 14.79 13.68
C LEU A 13 22.62 14.16 13.16
N GLN A 14 23.73 14.31 13.90
CA GLN A 14 25.01 13.73 13.51
C GLN A 14 24.97 12.20 13.46
N ARG A 15 24.42 11.54 14.49
CA ARG A 15 24.22 10.08 14.48
C ARG A 15 23.33 9.61 13.33
N SER A 16 22.27 10.38 13.03
CA SER A 16 21.38 10.05 11.91
C SER A 16 22.10 10.18 10.58
N ALA A 17 22.94 11.20 10.42
CA ALA A 17 23.74 11.41 9.21
C ALA A 17 24.82 10.31 9.03
N GLU A 18 25.49 9.89 10.11
CA GLU A 18 26.44 8.77 10.09
C GLU A 18 25.76 7.47 9.67
N LYS A 19 24.66 7.12 10.34
CA LYS A 19 23.85 5.94 10.01
C LYS A 19 23.34 5.98 8.56
N LEU A 20 22.83 7.13 8.12
CA LEU A 20 22.38 7.32 6.74
C LEU A 20 23.53 7.14 5.75
N THR A 21 24.74 7.60 6.08
CA THR A 21 25.91 7.45 5.20
C THR A 21 26.28 5.97 5.03
N GLU A 22 26.26 5.20 6.12
CA GLU A 22 26.48 3.76 6.09
C GLU A 22 25.40 3.02 5.29
N GLU A 23 24.13 3.38 5.48
CA GLU A 23 23.02 2.76 4.74
C GLU A 23 22.99 3.16 3.26
N ILE A 24 23.31 4.41 2.92
CA ILE A 24 23.42 4.84 1.51
C ILE A 24 24.50 4.04 0.80
N GLN A 25 25.61 3.70 1.45
CA GLN A 25 26.68 2.89 0.86
C GLN A 25 26.23 1.46 0.50
N SER A 26 25.21 0.94 1.19
CA SER A 26 24.65 -0.38 0.89
C SER A 26 23.48 -0.35 -0.10
N MET A 27 23.02 0.84 -0.51
CA MET A 27 21.96 0.97 -1.52
C MET A 27 22.44 0.56 -2.91
N ALA A 28 21.56 -0.07 -3.69
CA ALA A 28 21.87 -0.55 -5.05
C ALA A 28 22.34 0.58 -5.99
N ASN A 29 21.83 1.81 -5.82
CA ASN A 29 22.19 2.97 -6.64
C ASN A 29 23.48 3.67 -6.20
N TYR A 30 24.11 3.27 -5.09
CA TYR A 30 25.29 3.96 -4.53
C TYR A 30 26.43 4.07 -5.54
N LYS A 31 26.73 2.99 -6.27
CA LYS A 31 27.83 2.99 -7.25
C LYS A 31 27.63 4.02 -8.35
N SER A 32 26.40 4.18 -8.84
CA SER A 32 26.06 5.18 -9.86
C SER A 32 26.21 6.58 -9.30
N LEU A 33 25.59 6.85 -8.15
CA LEU A 33 25.65 8.14 -7.47
C LEU A 33 27.10 8.54 -7.17
N TYR A 34 27.90 7.61 -6.67
CA TYR A 34 29.31 7.83 -6.37
C TYR A 34 30.12 8.14 -7.63
N ALA A 35 29.91 7.40 -8.73
CA ALA A 35 30.60 7.64 -9.99
C ALA A 35 30.26 9.02 -10.59
N GLU A 36 29.01 9.47 -10.47
CA GLU A 36 28.59 10.80 -10.92
C GLU A 36 29.23 11.91 -10.07
N ILE A 37 29.23 11.75 -8.75
CA ILE A 37 29.91 12.69 -7.85
C ILE A 37 31.41 12.73 -8.15
N GLN A 38 32.06 11.59 -8.41
CA GLN A 38 33.48 11.55 -8.80
C GLN A 38 33.75 12.31 -10.11
N LYS A 39 32.91 12.12 -11.14
CA LYS A 39 33.02 12.86 -12.40
C LYS A 39 32.87 14.36 -12.17
N LEU A 40 31.93 14.77 -11.30
CA LEU A 40 31.71 16.17 -10.97
C LEU A 40 32.91 16.77 -10.22
N VAL A 41 33.46 16.05 -9.24
CA VAL A 41 34.66 16.44 -8.49
C VAL A 41 35.88 16.59 -9.40
N ALA A 42 35.99 15.77 -10.45
CA ALA A 42 37.07 15.85 -11.43
C ALA A 42 36.87 16.95 -12.49
N SER A 43 35.72 17.62 -12.51
CA SER A 43 35.41 18.67 -13.49
C SER A 43 36.04 20.03 -13.14
N THR A 44 36.08 20.93 -14.11
CA THR A 44 36.55 22.31 -13.91
C THR A 44 35.63 23.15 -13.02
N ALA A 45 34.42 22.66 -12.72
CA ALA A 45 33.47 23.35 -11.86
C ALA A 45 33.88 23.29 -10.37
N VAL A 46 34.67 22.29 -9.96
CA VAL A 46 35.11 22.11 -8.57
C VAL A 46 36.56 22.55 -8.43
N LYS A 47 36.79 23.65 -7.71
CA LYS A 47 38.13 24.24 -7.55
C LYS A 47 38.78 23.73 -6.28
N ARG A 48 40.05 23.32 -6.36
CA ARG A 48 40.81 22.86 -5.18
C ARG A 48 40.91 23.91 -4.08
N GLU A 49 41.02 25.18 -4.45
CA GLU A 49 41.17 26.32 -3.54
C GLU A 49 39.91 26.59 -2.70
N ASP A 50 38.73 26.29 -3.26
CA ASP A 50 37.44 26.44 -2.59
C ASP A 50 36.57 25.20 -2.81
N PHE A 51 37.15 24.04 -2.46
CA PHE A 51 36.57 22.74 -2.79
C PHE A 51 35.15 22.59 -2.27
N LYS A 52 34.92 22.99 -1.01
CA LYS A 52 33.62 22.82 -0.34
C LYS A 52 32.51 23.60 -1.04
N ASN A 53 32.70 24.91 -1.26
CA ASN A 53 31.62 25.73 -1.79
C ASN A 53 31.41 25.46 -3.29
N THR A 54 32.50 25.30 -4.05
CA THR A 54 32.39 24.99 -5.48
C THR A 54 31.80 23.61 -5.74
N LEU A 55 32.08 22.60 -4.89
CA LEU A 55 31.40 21.31 -4.97
C LEU A 55 29.91 21.43 -4.66
N LEU A 56 29.51 22.17 -3.62
CA LEU A 56 28.09 22.36 -3.29
C LEU A 56 27.34 23.08 -4.42
N GLU A 57 27.94 24.09 -5.04
CA GLU A 57 27.35 24.79 -6.19
C GLU A 57 27.29 23.90 -7.44
N ALA A 58 28.32 23.09 -7.68
CA ALA A 58 28.33 22.11 -8.75
C ALA A 58 27.26 21.02 -8.55
N LEU A 59 27.07 20.53 -7.32
CA LEU A 59 26.01 19.57 -6.97
C LEU A 59 24.60 20.14 -7.20
N LYS A 60 24.40 21.43 -6.91
CA LYS A 60 23.15 22.14 -7.18
C LYS A 60 22.87 22.27 -8.67
N SER A 61 23.83 22.80 -9.41
CA SER A 61 23.67 23.09 -10.83
C SER A 61 23.49 21.83 -11.69
N ASN A 62 23.98 20.67 -11.21
CA ASN A 62 23.82 19.38 -11.88
C ASN A 62 22.66 18.53 -11.31
N GLY A 63 21.87 19.04 -10.36
CA GLY A 63 20.71 18.33 -9.80
C GLY A 63 21.01 17.20 -8.82
N LEU A 64 22.28 16.87 -8.59
CA LEU A 64 22.71 15.81 -7.65
C LEU A 64 22.32 16.11 -6.20
N GLU A 65 22.27 17.38 -5.80
CA GLU A 65 21.73 17.74 -4.47
C GLU A 65 20.28 17.25 -4.31
N THR A 66 19.46 17.43 -5.35
CA THR A 66 18.05 17.00 -5.32
C THR A 66 17.92 15.48 -5.29
N GLU A 67 18.77 14.75 -6.03
CA GLU A 67 18.78 13.28 -5.97
C GLU A 67 19.16 12.76 -4.59
N ILE A 68 20.17 13.37 -3.93
CA ILE A 68 20.53 13.03 -2.55
C ILE A 68 19.36 13.34 -1.61
N ARG A 69 18.72 14.51 -1.73
CA ARG A 69 17.55 14.88 -0.92
C ARG A 69 16.39 13.89 -1.09
N ASN A 70 16.13 13.44 -2.32
CA ASN A 70 15.11 12.43 -2.58
C ASN A 70 15.50 11.08 -1.97
N THR A 71 16.77 10.66 -2.09
CA THR A 71 17.28 9.44 -1.45
C THR A 71 17.04 9.48 0.06
N VAL A 72 17.36 10.60 0.72
CA VAL A 72 17.07 10.79 2.15
C VAL A 72 15.56 10.72 2.42
N PHE A 73 14.74 11.38 1.60
CA PHE A 73 13.30 11.37 1.77
C PHE A 73 12.70 9.95 1.69
N HIS A 74 13.07 9.17 0.66
CA HIS A 74 12.59 7.80 0.50
C HIS A 74 13.10 6.88 1.61
N TRP A 75 14.35 7.07 2.04
CA TRP A 75 14.93 6.35 3.17
C TRP A 75 14.20 6.63 4.49
N VAL A 76 13.98 7.91 4.83
CA VAL A 76 13.23 8.28 6.06
C VAL A 76 11.85 7.63 6.05
N ARG A 77 11.21 7.55 4.88
CA ARG A 77 9.93 6.86 4.75
C ARG A 77 10.10 5.36 4.99
N SER A 78 11.02 4.68 4.32
CA SER A 78 11.16 3.22 4.42
C SER A 78 11.43 2.70 5.84
N GLN A 79 12.09 3.50 6.70
CA GLN A 79 12.38 3.17 8.09
C GLN A 79 11.14 3.14 9.02
N GLY A 80 9.95 3.48 8.51
CA GLY A 80 8.78 3.74 9.34
C GLY A 80 8.87 5.13 9.97
N SER A 81 7.72 5.74 10.25
CA SER A 81 7.62 7.12 10.70
C SER A 81 8.53 7.41 11.90
N LEU A 82 9.68 8.05 11.65
CA LEU A 82 10.54 8.67 12.68
C LEU A 82 9.79 9.75 13.50
N SER A 83 8.54 10.07 13.14
CA SER A 83 7.70 11.04 13.86
C SER A 83 6.92 10.48 15.05
N THR A 84 7.09 9.19 15.41
CA THR A 84 6.69 8.69 16.75
C THR A 84 7.72 8.99 17.84
N ALA A 85 8.80 9.72 17.53
CA ALA A 85 9.67 10.34 18.53
C ALA A 85 9.03 11.64 19.07
N THR A 86 7.85 11.55 19.67
CA THR A 86 7.45 12.50 20.71
C THR A 86 7.15 11.70 21.96
N GLU A 87 8.14 11.72 22.84
CA GLU A 87 8.15 11.36 24.25
C GLU A 87 6.75 11.33 24.89
N ILE A 88 6.29 10.13 25.27
CA ILE A 88 5.71 9.86 26.58
C ILE A 88 6.12 8.41 26.90
N SER A 89 6.94 8.25 27.94
CA SER A 89 7.17 6.99 28.65
C SER A 89 5.84 6.51 29.22
N MET A 90 5.17 5.62 28.51
CA MET A 90 4.09 4.78 29.04
C MET A 90 4.53 3.34 28.83
N GLU A 91 4.31 2.50 29.84
CA GLU A 91 4.61 1.07 29.87
C GLU A 91 4.46 0.46 28.48
N GLU A 92 5.52 -0.18 27.96
CA GLU A 92 5.48 -0.92 26.70
C GLU A 92 4.37 -1.98 26.81
N VAL A 93 3.22 -1.68 26.20
CA VAL A 93 2.11 -2.63 26.13
C VAL A 93 2.62 -3.85 25.36
N ASP A 94 2.60 -5.02 26.02
CA ASP A 94 2.99 -6.27 25.39
C ASP A 94 1.99 -6.68 24.30
N LEU A 95 2.33 -6.40 23.05
CA LEU A 95 1.56 -6.80 21.87
C LEU A 95 2.12 -8.07 21.20
N THR A 96 2.93 -8.87 21.90
CA THR A 96 3.51 -10.12 21.35
C THR A 96 2.46 -11.16 20.96
N TYR A 97 1.26 -11.11 21.56
CA TYR A 97 0.15 -11.98 21.17
C TYR A 97 -0.32 -11.75 19.72
N LEU A 98 -0.18 -10.53 19.18
CA LEU A 98 -0.46 -10.23 17.77
C LEU A 98 0.54 -10.94 16.85
N LYS A 99 1.82 -10.98 17.23
CA LYS A 99 2.84 -11.74 16.49
C LYS A 99 2.53 -13.23 16.50
N LYS A 100 2.10 -13.78 17.64
CA LYS A 100 1.66 -15.19 17.73
C LYS A 100 0.46 -15.46 16.82
N ALA A 101 -0.52 -14.56 16.79
CA ALA A 101 -1.67 -14.67 15.90
C ALA A 101 -1.26 -14.62 14.41
N GLN A 102 -0.31 -13.76 14.04
CA GLN A 102 0.24 -13.72 12.67
C GLN A 102 0.89 -15.05 12.27
N ILE A 103 1.78 -15.59 13.11
CA ILE A 103 2.44 -16.88 12.84
C ILE A 103 1.41 -18.00 12.69
N GLN A 104 0.38 -18.02 13.54
CA GLN A 104 -0.69 -19.01 13.43
C GLN A 104 -1.50 -18.86 12.14
N TRP A 105 -1.75 -17.61 11.73
CA TRP A 105 -2.46 -17.31 10.49
C TRP A 105 -1.68 -17.77 9.26
N GLU A 106 -0.40 -17.46 9.18
CA GLU A 106 0.48 -17.90 8.08
C GLU A 106 0.58 -19.43 8.01
N ARG A 107 0.70 -20.11 9.17
CA ARG A 107 0.65 -21.58 9.21
C ARG A 107 -0.67 -22.13 8.68
N ARG A 108 -1.80 -21.47 8.92
CA ARG A 108 -3.11 -21.87 8.38
C ARG A 108 -3.14 -21.69 6.86
N ILE A 109 -2.62 -20.57 6.34
CA ILE A 109 -2.50 -20.34 4.89
C ILE A 109 -1.60 -21.41 4.26
N GLN A 110 -0.43 -21.69 4.85
CA GLN A 110 0.50 -22.72 4.37
C GLN A 110 -0.15 -24.11 4.33
N LYS A 111 -0.91 -24.48 5.37
CA LYS A 111 -1.66 -25.74 5.39
C LYS A 111 -2.72 -25.78 4.28
N SER A 112 -3.45 -24.68 4.07
CA SER A 112 -4.44 -24.56 2.99
C SER A 112 -3.78 -24.76 1.62
N LEU A 113 -2.68 -24.05 1.37
CA LEU A 113 -1.90 -24.15 0.14
C LEU A 113 -1.42 -25.59 -0.13
N ASN A 114 -0.83 -26.24 0.88
CA ASN A 114 -0.37 -27.64 0.76
C ASN A 114 -1.53 -28.60 0.53
N SER A 115 -2.67 -28.38 1.20
CA SER A 115 -3.89 -29.18 1.01
C SER A 115 -4.39 -29.07 -0.42
N THR A 116 -4.48 -27.86 -0.97
CA THR A 116 -4.88 -27.62 -2.37
C THR A 116 -3.91 -28.29 -3.35
N CYS A 117 -2.60 -28.21 -3.10
CA CYS A 117 -1.60 -28.87 -3.94
C CYS A 117 -1.77 -30.40 -3.94
N ASN A 118 -2.01 -31.00 -2.76
CA ASN A 118 -2.24 -32.44 -2.62
C ASN A 118 -3.56 -32.88 -3.28
N GLU A 119 -4.64 -32.12 -3.10
CA GLU A 119 -5.96 -32.41 -3.68
C GLU A 119 -5.93 -32.37 -5.21
N LEU A 120 -5.27 -31.36 -5.78
CA LEU A 120 -5.16 -31.17 -7.24
C LEU A 120 -4.01 -31.98 -7.86
N ASN A 121 -3.21 -32.67 -7.04
CA ASN A 121 -2.00 -33.39 -7.46
C ASN A 121 -1.02 -32.50 -8.26
N VAL A 122 -0.79 -31.27 -7.78
CA VAL A 122 0.13 -30.29 -8.40
C VAL A 122 1.27 -29.93 -7.44
N PRO A 123 2.49 -29.72 -7.93
CA PRO A 123 3.59 -29.24 -7.10
C PRO A 123 3.42 -27.75 -6.75
N LEU A 124 4.09 -27.30 -5.68
CA LEU A 124 4.22 -25.86 -5.39
C LEU A 124 4.96 -25.13 -6.51
N ALA A 125 6.04 -25.72 -7.00
CA ALA A 125 6.88 -25.19 -8.07
C ALA A 125 7.46 -26.32 -8.93
N ARG A 126 7.48 -26.11 -10.24
CA ARG A 126 8.17 -26.96 -11.22
C ARG A 126 8.79 -26.11 -12.32
N ILE A 127 9.76 -26.70 -13.03
CA ILE A 127 10.20 -26.14 -14.31
C ILE A 127 9.04 -26.26 -15.29
N ARG A 128 8.72 -25.17 -15.98
CA ARG A 128 7.67 -25.16 -16.99
C ARG A 128 8.08 -26.06 -18.17
N PRO A 129 7.20 -26.96 -18.65
CA PRO A 129 7.47 -27.74 -19.86
C PRO A 129 7.80 -26.83 -21.06
N ASN A 130 8.66 -27.30 -21.97
CA ASN A 130 9.11 -26.46 -23.10
C ASN A 130 7.95 -25.98 -23.98
N ALA A 131 6.98 -26.86 -24.28
CA ALA A 131 5.80 -26.49 -25.07
C ALA A 131 4.99 -25.37 -24.39
N ASP A 132 4.65 -25.54 -23.10
CA ASP A 132 3.94 -24.53 -22.31
C ASP A 132 4.74 -23.22 -22.21
N ARG A 133 6.07 -23.30 -22.16
CA ARG A 133 6.94 -22.11 -22.12
C ARG A 133 6.92 -21.35 -23.44
N GLU A 134 7.00 -22.05 -24.57
CA GLU A 134 6.92 -21.47 -25.91
C GLU A 134 5.56 -20.80 -26.11
N GLU A 135 4.46 -21.49 -25.82
CA GLU A 135 3.11 -20.93 -25.93
C GLU A 135 2.93 -19.69 -25.03
N PHE A 136 3.39 -19.76 -23.78
CA PHE A 136 3.25 -18.63 -22.85
C PHE A 136 4.13 -17.44 -23.24
N ALA A 137 5.28 -17.68 -23.87
CA ALA A 137 6.14 -16.63 -24.41
C ALA A 137 5.48 -15.94 -25.61
N GLU A 138 4.89 -16.72 -26.54
CA GLU A 138 4.14 -16.21 -27.69
C GLU A 138 2.94 -15.37 -27.25
N LYS A 139 2.18 -15.85 -26.25
CA LYS A 139 0.99 -15.17 -25.70
C LYS A 139 1.30 -14.14 -24.62
N TRP A 140 2.56 -13.79 -24.34
CA TRP A 140 2.90 -12.90 -23.22
C TRP A 140 2.16 -11.56 -23.26
N ASN A 141 1.84 -11.05 -24.46
CA ASN A 141 1.11 -9.80 -24.63
C ASN A 141 -0.42 -9.93 -24.58
N GLU A 142 -0.94 -11.15 -24.69
CA GLU A 142 -2.36 -11.50 -24.77
C GLU A 142 -2.64 -12.71 -23.86
N LEU A 143 -2.14 -12.65 -22.61
CA LEU A 143 -2.27 -13.72 -21.61
C LEU A 143 -3.73 -14.01 -21.23
N SER A 144 -4.66 -13.09 -21.48
CA SER A 144 -6.10 -13.27 -21.39
C SER A 144 -6.63 -14.37 -22.34
N THR A 145 -5.90 -14.67 -23.42
CA THR A 145 -6.21 -15.75 -24.38
C THR A 145 -5.53 -17.08 -24.03
N TYR A 146 -4.72 -17.11 -22.97
CA TYR A 146 -4.07 -18.33 -22.50
C TYR A 146 -5.10 -19.25 -21.84
N ASP A 147 -5.46 -20.33 -22.54
CA ASP A 147 -6.47 -21.27 -22.07
C ASP A 147 -5.92 -22.16 -20.96
N ILE A 148 -6.56 -22.09 -19.80
CA ILE A 148 -6.18 -22.87 -18.64
C ILE A 148 -7.39 -23.23 -17.82
N ASP A 149 -7.56 -24.53 -17.55
CA ASP A 149 -8.64 -25.00 -16.68
C ASP A 149 -8.36 -24.64 -15.22
N LEU A 150 -9.11 -23.66 -14.72
CA LEU A 150 -9.08 -23.20 -13.34
C LEU A 150 -10.38 -23.53 -12.59
N SER A 151 -11.16 -24.52 -13.07
CA SER A 151 -12.43 -24.91 -12.48
C SER A 151 -12.30 -25.44 -11.05
N GLN A 152 -11.21 -26.18 -10.79
CA GLN A 152 -10.90 -26.79 -9.49
C GLN A 152 -10.16 -25.82 -8.54
N TYR A 153 -9.58 -24.74 -9.06
CA TYR A 153 -8.89 -23.74 -8.24
C TYR A 153 -9.89 -22.85 -7.51
N ARG A 154 -9.61 -22.62 -6.23
CA ARG A 154 -10.35 -21.72 -5.33
C ARG A 154 -9.36 -20.81 -4.61
N PRO A 155 -9.77 -19.58 -4.23
CA PRO A 155 -8.95 -18.74 -3.38
C PRO A 155 -8.62 -19.46 -2.05
N LEU A 156 -7.37 -19.32 -1.58
CA LEU A 156 -6.92 -19.97 -0.35
C LEU A 156 -7.60 -19.40 0.91
N TYR A 157 -7.94 -18.12 0.85
CA TYR A 157 -8.72 -17.41 1.85
C TYR A 157 -9.34 -16.14 1.23
N ALA A 158 -10.41 -15.65 1.84
CA ALA A 158 -11.08 -14.41 1.50
C ALA A 158 -10.96 -13.40 2.66
N PRO A 159 -11.31 -12.12 2.43
CA PRO A 159 -11.34 -11.11 3.50
C PRO A 159 -12.16 -11.53 4.73
N LYS A 160 -13.25 -12.27 4.54
CA LYS A 160 -14.07 -12.77 5.66
C LYS A 160 -13.29 -13.73 6.57
N ASP A 161 -12.54 -14.66 5.99
CA ASP A 161 -11.74 -15.63 6.76
C ASP A 161 -10.67 -14.92 7.59
N PHE A 162 -10.05 -13.90 7.01
CA PHE A 162 -9.04 -13.11 7.70
C PHE A 162 -9.64 -12.27 8.82
N LEU A 163 -10.80 -11.64 8.60
CA LEU A 163 -11.53 -10.92 9.65
C LEU A 163 -11.91 -11.82 10.83
N ASP A 164 -12.31 -13.07 10.56
CA ASP A 164 -12.60 -14.03 11.62
C ASP A 164 -11.35 -14.37 12.46
N VAL A 165 -10.17 -14.38 11.83
CA VAL A 165 -8.90 -14.45 12.58
C VAL A 165 -8.71 -13.22 13.46
N LEU A 166 -8.95 -12.01 12.95
CA LEU A 166 -8.82 -10.79 13.74
C LEU A 166 -9.75 -10.79 14.96
N PHE A 167 -10.98 -11.29 14.82
CA PHE A 167 -11.91 -11.42 15.96
C PHE A 167 -11.53 -12.51 16.96
N SER A 168 -10.71 -13.48 16.56
CA SER A 168 -10.18 -14.50 17.46
C SER A 168 -9.06 -13.99 18.37
N ILE A 169 -8.46 -12.84 18.04
CA ILE A 169 -7.38 -12.23 18.81
C ILE A 169 -7.89 -11.82 20.18
N ARG A 170 -7.20 -12.27 21.24
CA ARG A 170 -7.47 -11.91 22.63
C ARG A 170 -6.25 -11.26 23.25
N ASN A 171 -6.46 -10.14 23.91
CA ASN A 171 -5.47 -9.52 24.78
C ASN A 171 -5.46 -10.32 26.10
N PRO A 172 -4.33 -10.96 26.49
CA PRO A 172 -4.25 -11.75 27.73
C PRO A 172 -4.57 -10.96 29.00
N ALA A 173 -4.36 -9.65 28.99
CA ALA A 173 -4.65 -8.77 30.14
C ALA A 173 -6.12 -8.34 30.22
N PHE A 174 -6.93 -8.58 29.18
CA PHE A 174 -8.32 -8.16 29.14
C PHE A 174 -9.23 -9.20 29.83
N LYS A 175 -9.82 -8.81 30.97
CA LYS A 175 -10.81 -9.62 31.68
C LYS A 175 -12.20 -9.31 31.12
N LYS A 176 -12.82 -10.30 30.50
CA LYS A 176 -14.14 -10.18 29.86
C LYS A 176 -15.26 -10.16 30.92
N HIS A 177 -16.25 -9.28 30.76
CA HIS A 177 -17.54 -9.41 31.43
C HIS A 177 -18.46 -10.38 30.69
N SER A 178 -19.20 -11.24 31.41
CA SER A 178 -19.99 -12.34 30.85
C SER A 178 -21.00 -11.92 29.77
N ASP A 179 -21.48 -10.67 29.82
CA ASP A 179 -22.56 -10.16 28.97
C ASP A 179 -22.07 -9.32 27.77
N GLU A 180 -20.76 -9.15 27.60
CA GLU A 180 -20.20 -8.37 26.48
C GLU A 180 -20.14 -9.18 25.18
N LEU A 181 -20.70 -8.60 24.12
CA LEU A 181 -20.61 -9.09 22.75
C LEU A 181 -19.14 -9.11 22.32
N ASN A 182 -18.69 -10.28 21.87
CA ASN A 182 -17.29 -10.55 21.54
C ASN A 182 -16.97 -10.12 20.10
N TRP A 183 -17.15 -8.84 19.82
CA TRP A 183 -17.28 -8.34 18.46
C TRP A 183 -16.60 -7.00 18.17
N GLU A 184 -15.91 -6.42 19.16
CA GLU A 184 -15.19 -5.14 19.07
C GLU A 184 -13.67 -5.37 19.13
N PHE A 185 -12.90 -4.43 18.60
CA PHE A 185 -11.43 -4.37 18.70
C PHE A 185 -10.95 -3.56 19.91
N SER A 186 -11.86 -3.03 20.73
CA SER A 186 -11.57 -2.12 21.85
C SER A 186 -10.63 -2.72 22.92
N HIS A 187 -10.57 -4.06 23.04
CA HIS A 187 -9.63 -4.77 23.92
C HIS A 187 -8.18 -4.73 23.45
N ILE A 188 -7.93 -4.38 22.18
CA ILE A 188 -6.59 -4.26 21.60
C ILE A 188 -6.06 -2.84 21.87
N GLN A 189 -4.94 -2.78 22.59
CA GLN A 189 -4.33 -1.53 23.05
C GLN A 189 -3.36 -0.95 22.01
N ILE A 190 -3.82 -0.77 20.77
CA ILE A 190 -3.09 0.00 19.73
C ILE A 190 -3.57 1.45 19.77
N ARG A 191 -2.63 2.39 19.64
CA ARG A 191 -2.95 3.82 19.54
C ARG A 191 -3.56 4.11 18.18
N VAL A 192 -4.72 4.75 18.19
CA VAL A 192 -5.41 5.22 16.98
C VAL A 192 -5.86 6.65 17.21
N LYS A 193 -5.90 7.44 16.13
CA LYS A 193 -6.20 8.86 16.20
C LYS A 193 -7.67 9.12 16.49
N THR A 194 -7.95 10.20 17.22
CA THR A 194 -9.31 10.78 17.31
C THR A 194 -9.63 11.59 16.06
N LEU A 195 -10.90 11.92 15.80
CA LEU A 195 -11.27 12.80 14.69
C LEU A 195 -10.58 14.16 14.79
N THR A 196 -10.43 14.71 16.00
CA THR A 196 -9.69 15.97 16.21
C THR A 196 -8.23 15.86 15.79
N GLN A 197 -7.58 14.72 16.01
CA GLN A 197 -6.23 14.47 15.52
C GLN A 197 -6.21 14.28 14.00
N LEU A 198 -7.17 13.55 13.43
CA LEU A 198 -7.29 13.40 11.97
C LEU A 198 -7.51 14.75 11.27
N ARG A 199 -8.31 15.66 11.84
CA ARG A 199 -8.48 17.03 11.34
C ARG A 199 -7.18 17.84 11.32
N ARG A 200 -6.23 17.54 12.21
CA ARG A 200 -4.90 18.18 12.21
C ARG A 200 -3.99 17.58 11.14
N VAL A 201 -4.10 16.28 10.89
CA VAL A 201 -3.35 15.58 9.84
C VAL A 201 -3.82 16.04 8.47
N TYR A 202 -5.14 15.94 8.20
CA TYR A 202 -5.77 16.24 6.92
C TYR A 202 -6.20 17.71 6.82
N LEU A 203 -5.24 18.62 6.95
CA LEU A 203 -5.51 20.05 7.11
C LEU A 203 -6.22 20.68 5.91
N GLU A 204 -5.83 20.31 4.69
CA GLU A 204 -6.40 20.82 3.43
C GLU A 204 -7.89 20.41 3.29
N LEU A 205 -8.23 19.18 3.73
CA LEU A 205 -9.62 18.72 3.82
C LEU A 205 -10.39 19.47 4.93
N ALA A 206 -9.83 19.53 6.14
CA ALA A 206 -10.48 20.13 7.31
C ALA A 206 -10.69 21.65 7.19
N LYS A 207 -9.89 22.33 6.37
CA LYS A 207 -10.04 23.75 6.04
C LYS A 207 -11.03 24.02 4.90
N GLY A 208 -11.58 22.99 4.26
CA GLY A 208 -12.45 23.15 3.09
C GLY A 208 -11.74 23.85 1.92
N MET A 209 -10.45 23.58 1.71
CA MET A 209 -9.71 24.19 0.59
C MET A 209 -10.28 23.72 -0.75
N SER A 210 -10.02 24.49 -1.80
CA SER A 210 -10.26 24.11 -3.19
C SER A 210 -9.36 22.94 -3.59
N LEU A 211 -9.93 21.73 -3.67
CA LEU A 211 -9.25 20.49 -4.05
C LEU A 211 -9.78 19.98 -5.39
N LEU A 212 -8.88 19.46 -6.22
CA LEU A 212 -9.22 19.00 -7.57
C LEU A 212 -10.33 17.93 -7.57
N GLY A 213 -10.33 17.03 -6.58
CA GLY A 213 -11.35 15.98 -6.45
C GLY A 213 -12.74 16.46 -6.01
N VAL A 214 -12.92 17.75 -5.70
CA VAL A 214 -14.23 18.35 -5.37
C VAL A 214 -14.92 18.83 -6.63
N ASN A 215 -14.30 19.76 -7.34
CA ASN A 215 -14.77 20.29 -8.61
C ASN A 215 -13.56 20.84 -9.41
N PRO A 216 -13.14 20.17 -10.50
CA PRO A 216 -12.05 20.63 -11.36
C PRO A 216 -12.33 22.01 -12.00
N ASP A 217 -13.60 22.31 -12.28
CA ASP A 217 -14.04 23.51 -12.99
C ASP A 217 -14.22 24.74 -12.09
N MET A 218 -13.87 24.64 -10.80
CA MET A 218 -14.03 25.77 -9.89
C MET A 218 -13.06 26.92 -10.21
N PRO A 219 -13.43 28.18 -9.91
CA PRO A 219 -12.55 29.33 -10.16
C PRO A 219 -11.18 29.19 -9.45
N SER A 220 -10.13 29.53 -10.19
CA SER A 220 -8.75 29.57 -9.69
C SER A 220 -8.30 31.02 -9.39
N SER A 221 -7.05 31.18 -8.94
CA SER A 221 -6.32 32.46 -8.91
C SER A 221 -6.34 33.19 -10.27
N GLU A 222 -6.08 34.50 -10.25
CA GLU A 222 -6.35 35.47 -11.34
C GLU A 222 -5.74 35.20 -12.73
N ASN A 223 -5.05 34.07 -12.96
CA ASN A 223 -4.36 33.74 -14.22
C ASN A 223 -4.79 32.42 -14.89
N PHE A 224 -5.76 31.68 -14.34
CA PHE A 224 -6.22 30.39 -14.90
C PHE A 224 -7.75 30.36 -15.02
N GLY A 225 -8.27 29.66 -16.03
CA GLY A 225 -9.71 29.56 -16.27
C GLY A 225 -10.42 28.75 -15.19
N ASN A 226 -9.79 27.68 -14.72
CA ASN A 226 -10.29 26.83 -13.64
C ASN A 226 -9.15 26.23 -12.80
N LEU A 227 -9.54 25.50 -11.74
CA LEU A 227 -8.59 24.84 -10.85
C LEU A 227 -7.77 23.77 -11.58
N GLU A 228 -8.35 22.99 -12.50
CA GLU A 228 -7.60 21.96 -13.24
C GLU A 228 -6.42 22.55 -14.02
N GLU A 229 -6.62 23.64 -14.75
CA GLU A 229 -5.57 24.34 -15.50
C GLU A 229 -4.44 24.84 -14.59
N GLU A 230 -4.80 25.47 -13.45
CA GLU A 230 -3.83 25.91 -12.44
C GLU A 230 -3.00 24.71 -11.94
N ARG A 231 -3.68 23.61 -11.64
CA ARG A 231 -3.05 22.41 -11.08
C ARG A 231 -2.14 21.74 -12.09
N ILE A 232 -2.51 21.70 -13.38
CA ILE A 232 -1.63 21.19 -14.45
C ILE A 232 -0.37 22.05 -14.53
N PHE A 233 -0.52 23.37 -14.64
CA PHE A 233 0.62 24.28 -14.79
C PHE A 233 1.59 24.21 -13.60
N ILE A 234 1.07 24.20 -12.36
CA ILE A 234 1.89 24.05 -11.16
C ILE A 234 2.50 22.65 -11.10
N GLY A 235 1.74 21.60 -11.44
CA GLY A 235 2.21 20.22 -11.42
C GLY A 235 3.40 19.98 -12.35
N GLU A 236 3.39 20.56 -13.55
CA GLU A 236 4.53 20.50 -14.47
C GLU A 236 5.78 21.16 -13.89
N LYS A 237 5.62 22.30 -13.21
CA LYS A 237 6.74 22.96 -12.50
C LYS A 237 7.27 22.08 -11.38
N VAL A 238 6.38 21.46 -10.60
CA VAL A 238 6.75 20.54 -9.53
C VAL A 238 7.56 19.36 -10.07
N LEU A 239 7.11 18.73 -11.16
CA LEU A 239 7.84 17.63 -11.80
C LEU A 239 9.21 18.07 -12.33
N LYS A 240 9.32 19.27 -12.91
CA LYS A 240 10.60 19.85 -13.36
C LYS A 240 11.60 20.05 -12.22
N THR A 241 11.15 20.29 -10.99
CA THR A 241 12.07 20.39 -9.83
C THR A 241 12.68 19.06 -9.44
N ASN A 242 12.08 17.94 -9.87
CA ASN A 242 12.43 16.58 -9.48
C ASN A 242 12.55 16.41 -7.95
N HIS A 243 11.78 17.14 -7.14
CA HIS A 243 11.90 17.12 -5.68
C HIS A 243 10.69 16.43 -5.03
N ALA A 244 10.89 15.20 -4.54
CA ALA A 244 9.82 14.33 -4.05
C ALA A 244 8.96 14.92 -2.89
N PRO A 245 9.54 15.54 -1.86
CA PRO A 245 8.78 16.31 -0.86
C PRO A 245 7.82 17.36 -1.42
N ILE A 246 8.23 18.08 -2.48
CA ILE A 246 7.37 19.10 -3.11
C ILE A 246 6.21 18.40 -3.84
N ALA A 247 6.48 17.30 -4.56
CA ALA A 247 5.45 16.50 -5.19
C ALA A 247 4.45 15.93 -4.16
N GLN A 248 4.93 15.44 -3.02
CA GLN A 248 4.06 14.96 -1.95
C GLN A 248 3.16 16.07 -1.40
N GLN A 249 3.72 17.25 -1.12
CA GLN A 249 2.94 18.38 -0.65
C GLN A 249 1.92 18.86 -1.71
N PHE A 250 2.29 18.79 -2.99
CA PHE A 250 1.38 19.09 -4.09
C PHE A 250 0.18 18.14 -4.10
N LEU A 251 0.37 16.83 -3.89
CA LEU A 251 -0.71 15.83 -3.90
C LEU A 251 -1.84 16.09 -2.89
N LYS A 252 -1.60 16.87 -1.81
CA LYS A 252 -2.64 17.21 -0.81
C LYS A 252 -3.84 17.96 -1.39
N ARG A 253 -3.69 18.59 -2.57
CA ARG A 253 -4.77 19.25 -3.33
C ARG A 253 -5.25 18.47 -4.56
N GLY A 254 -4.85 17.21 -4.69
CA GLY A 254 -5.23 16.28 -5.77
C GLY A 254 -4.35 16.39 -7.03
N ALA A 255 -4.06 15.27 -7.69
CA ALA A 255 -3.24 15.24 -8.89
C ALA A 255 -4.09 15.38 -10.17
N PRO A 256 -3.69 16.22 -11.14
CA PRO A 256 -4.24 16.17 -12.50
C PRO A 256 -4.03 14.81 -13.13
N ARG A 257 -5.01 14.34 -13.92
CA ARG A 257 -4.99 12.99 -14.51
C ARG A 257 -3.70 12.71 -15.29
N ALA A 258 -3.29 13.64 -16.16
CA ALA A 258 -2.12 13.49 -17.02
C ALA A 258 -0.78 13.45 -16.26
N LEU A 259 -0.72 14.00 -15.04
CA LEU A 259 0.51 14.11 -14.26
C LEU A 259 0.59 13.10 -13.11
N ARG A 260 -0.51 12.39 -12.81
CA ARG A 260 -0.67 11.55 -11.61
C ARG A 260 0.39 10.45 -11.54
N GLY A 261 0.59 9.69 -12.62
CA GLY A 261 1.59 8.62 -12.68
C GLY A 261 3.01 9.12 -12.38
N SER A 262 3.43 10.25 -12.97
CA SER A 262 4.76 10.83 -12.73
C SER A 262 4.91 11.40 -11.32
N LEU A 263 3.85 11.99 -10.76
CA LEU A 263 3.86 12.49 -9.37
C LEU A 263 3.96 11.33 -8.38
N TRP A 264 3.22 10.25 -8.61
CA TRP A 264 3.25 9.06 -7.77
C TRP A 264 4.62 8.40 -7.80
N SER A 265 5.20 8.21 -9.00
CA SER A 265 6.52 7.59 -9.13
C SER A 265 7.61 8.43 -8.46
N LEU A 266 7.53 9.77 -8.56
CA LEU A 266 8.45 10.67 -7.89
C LEU A 266 8.31 10.61 -6.36
N VAL A 267 7.11 10.55 -5.81
CA VAL A 267 6.89 10.47 -4.35
C VAL A 267 7.31 9.10 -3.80
N LEU A 268 7.08 8.03 -4.55
CA LEU A 268 7.43 6.67 -4.17
C LEU A 268 8.91 6.33 -4.41
N GLY A 269 9.61 7.10 -5.24
CA GLY A 269 10.98 6.79 -5.65
C GLY A 269 11.03 5.60 -6.62
N SER A 270 9.98 5.41 -7.43
CA SER A 270 9.82 4.28 -8.35
C SER A 270 10.01 4.66 -9.83
N THR A 271 10.66 5.79 -10.10
CA THR A 271 11.07 6.16 -11.46
C THR A 271 12.04 5.12 -12.01
N VAL A 272 11.64 4.46 -13.09
CA VAL A 272 12.37 3.35 -13.71
C VAL A 272 13.71 3.82 -14.27
N LYS A 273 14.78 3.09 -13.92
CA LYS A 273 16.13 3.23 -14.47
C LYS A 273 16.47 2.04 -15.39
N GLN A 274 17.62 2.09 -16.07
CA GLN A 274 18.04 1.02 -16.98
C GLN A 274 18.16 -0.35 -16.27
N ASN A 275 18.78 -0.39 -15.09
CA ASN A 275 18.90 -1.62 -14.30
C ASN A 275 17.53 -2.19 -13.89
N ASP A 276 16.52 -1.34 -13.74
CA ASP A 276 15.17 -1.76 -13.38
C ASP A 276 14.47 -2.48 -14.55
N ILE A 277 14.71 -2.02 -15.78
CA ILE A 277 14.21 -2.68 -16.99
C ILE A 277 14.83 -4.08 -17.14
N GLU A 278 16.15 -4.18 -16.92
CA GLU A 278 16.87 -5.45 -16.96
C GLU A 278 16.34 -6.43 -15.92
N TYR A 279 16.16 -5.97 -14.67
CA TYR A 279 15.59 -6.80 -13.61
C TYR A 279 14.14 -7.21 -13.90
N TYR A 280 13.31 -6.32 -14.45
CA TYR A 280 11.95 -6.68 -14.84
C TYR A 280 11.90 -7.77 -15.92
N GLU A 281 12.81 -7.72 -16.90
CA GLU A 281 12.94 -8.79 -17.90
C GLU A 281 13.44 -10.10 -17.26
N GLU A 282 14.30 -10.06 -16.24
CA GLU A 282 14.66 -11.25 -15.45
C GLU A 282 13.44 -11.84 -14.73
N LEU A 283 12.58 -11.01 -14.11
CA LEU A 283 11.34 -11.45 -13.47
C LEU A 283 10.42 -12.15 -14.48
N LYS A 284 10.23 -11.55 -15.65
CA LYS A 284 9.46 -12.14 -16.76
C LYS A 284 10.05 -13.47 -17.21
N ASN A 285 11.38 -13.55 -17.37
CA ASN A 285 12.05 -14.81 -17.71
C ASN A 285 11.82 -15.89 -16.64
N MET A 286 11.79 -15.53 -15.35
CA MET A 286 11.43 -16.47 -14.29
C MET A 286 9.97 -16.93 -14.36
N VAL A 287 9.03 -16.06 -14.77
CA VAL A 287 7.63 -16.47 -15.03
C VAL A 287 7.56 -17.48 -16.18
N LEU A 288 8.31 -17.24 -17.27
CA LEU A 288 8.38 -18.15 -18.41
C LEU A 288 9.03 -19.49 -18.06
N GLN A 289 10.06 -19.48 -17.21
CA GLN A 289 10.83 -20.68 -16.87
C GLN A 289 10.15 -21.56 -15.81
N TYR A 290 9.45 -20.96 -14.85
CA TYR A 290 8.89 -21.68 -13.70
C TYR A 290 7.38 -21.56 -13.66
N ASP A 291 6.70 -22.70 -13.52
CA ASP A 291 5.27 -22.79 -13.23
C ASP A 291 5.10 -23.02 -11.73
N ILE A 292 4.46 -22.06 -11.06
CA ILE A 292 4.16 -22.17 -9.63
C ILE A 292 2.66 -22.04 -9.38
N VAL A 293 2.17 -22.67 -8.31
CA VAL A 293 0.74 -22.69 -8.00
C VAL A 293 0.15 -21.29 -7.79
N ILE A 294 0.97 -20.31 -7.38
CA ILE A 294 0.55 -18.90 -7.24
C ILE A 294 0.12 -18.30 -8.58
N ASP A 295 0.68 -18.73 -9.72
CA ASP A 295 0.27 -18.25 -11.05
C ASP A 295 -1.21 -18.56 -11.28
N LYS A 296 -1.64 -19.78 -10.94
CA LYS A 296 -3.03 -20.23 -11.09
C LYS A 296 -3.97 -19.45 -10.18
N LEU A 297 -3.54 -19.15 -8.95
CA LEU A 297 -4.32 -18.34 -8.01
C LEU A 297 -4.46 -16.90 -8.48
N ILE A 298 -3.40 -16.28 -9.02
CA ILE A 298 -3.44 -14.94 -9.61
C ILE A 298 -4.35 -14.93 -10.83
N ILE A 299 -4.19 -15.89 -11.76
CA ILE A 299 -4.99 -15.95 -12.98
C ILE A 299 -6.47 -16.09 -12.62
N LYS A 300 -6.77 -16.99 -11.67
CA LYS A 300 -8.13 -17.18 -11.17
C LYS A 300 -8.68 -15.93 -10.51
N ASP A 301 -7.89 -15.20 -9.75
CA ASP A 301 -8.34 -13.99 -9.06
C ASP A 301 -8.73 -12.88 -10.03
N VAL A 302 -7.94 -12.64 -11.08
CA VAL A 302 -8.29 -11.68 -12.15
C VAL A 302 -9.61 -12.10 -12.83
N GLN A 303 -9.76 -13.39 -13.16
CA GLN A 303 -10.98 -13.91 -13.79
C GLN A 303 -12.22 -13.75 -12.91
N LEU A 304 -12.08 -13.83 -11.59
CA LEU A 304 -13.17 -13.66 -10.63
C LEU A 304 -13.43 -12.19 -10.27
N THR A 305 -12.52 -11.28 -10.61
CA THR A 305 -12.60 -9.87 -10.21
C THR A 305 -12.57 -8.96 -11.44
N ALA A 306 -11.39 -8.45 -11.82
CA ALA A 306 -11.23 -7.45 -12.87
C ALA A 306 -11.92 -7.82 -14.20
N ARG A 307 -11.90 -9.09 -14.60
CA ARG A 307 -12.55 -9.57 -15.84
C ARG A 307 -14.06 -9.34 -15.89
N ASN A 308 -14.73 -9.43 -14.74
CA ASN A 308 -16.19 -9.25 -14.64
C ASN A 308 -16.55 -7.85 -14.13
N ASP A 309 -15.60 -6.92 -14.12
CA ASP A 309 -15.79 -5.56 -13.65
C ASP A 309 -15.83 -4.60 -14.84
N ASP A 310 -16.94 -3.88 -14.99
CA ASP A 310 -17.19 -2.94 -16.09
C ASP A 310 -16.11 -1.84 -16.20
N GLN A 311 -15.37 -1.58 -15.12
CA GLN A 311 -14.31 -0.57 -15.07
C GLN A 311 -12.91 -1.14 -15.30
N TYR A 312 -12.71 -2.45 -15.22
CA TYR A 312 -11.36 -3.04 -15.25
C TYR A 312 -11.17 -4.19 -16.24
N PHE A 313 -12.23 -4.67 -16.90
CA PHE A 313 -12.16 -5.81 -17.82
C PHE A 313 -11.13 -5.65 -18.96
N VAL A 314 -10.82 -4.42 -19.36
CA VAL A 314 -9.84 -4.13 -20.43
C VAL A 314 -8.38 -4.31 -20.01
N PHE A 315 -8.09 -4.52 -18.71
CA PHE A 315 -6.72 -4.53 -18.18
C PHE A 315 -6.19 -5.92 -17.82
N GLU A 316 -6.88 -7.01 -18.17
CA GLU A 316 -6.51 -8.38 -17.83
C GLU A 316 -5.03 -8.70 -18.12
N ASP A 317 -4.56 -8.40 -19.34
CA ASP A 317 -3.20 -8.72 -19.78
C ASP A 317 -2.13 -7.97 -18.98
N VAL A 318 -2.36 -6.69 -18.72
CA VAL A 318 -1.41 -5.87 -17.95
C VAL A 318 -1.38 -6.35 -16.50
N LEU A 319 -2.55 -6.70 -15.93
CA LEU A 319 -2.63 -7.27 -14.58
C LEU A 319 -1.87 -8.59 -14.48
N TYR A 320 -2.00 -9.48 -15.47
CA TYR A 320 -1.22 -10.73 -15.48
C TYR A 320 0.28 -10.46 -15.50
N LYS A 321 0.76 -9.59 -16.38
CA LYS A 321 2.18 -9.22 -16.46
C LYS A 321 2.70 -8.67 -15.13
N THR A 322 1.96 -7.74 -14.51
CA THR A 322 2.37 -7.12 -13.24
C THR A 322 2.36 -8.13 -12.10
N MET A 323 1.28 -8.89 -11.93
CA MET A 323 1.08 -9.75 -10.76
C MET A 323 1.94 -11.02 -10.82
N LEU A 324 2.14 -11.59 -12.01
CA LEU A 324 3.04 -12.73 -12.18
C LEU A 324 4.50 -12.34 -11.90
N CYS A 325 4.98 -11.21 -12.43
CA CYS A 325 6.32 -10.71 -12.10
C CYS A 325 6.45 -10.39 -10.60
N PHE A 326 5.43 -9.77 -9.99
CA PHE A 326 5.40 -9.50 -8.55
C PHE A 326 5.58 -10.77 -7.72
N SER A 327 4.95 -11.88 -8.11
CA SER A 327 5.08 -13.13 -7.37
C SER A 327 6.52 -13.71 -7.36
N ARG A 328 7.34 -13.34 -8.36
CA ARG A 328 8.73 -13.79 -8.56
C ARG A 328 9.78 -12.87 -7.94
N ASP A 329 9.42 -11.65 -7.54
CA ASP A 329 10.38 -10.67 -7.07
C ASP A 329 10.80 -10.92 -5.61
N SER A 330 12.04 -11.38 -5.44
CA SER A 330 12.63 -11.63 -4.12
C SER A 330 12.95 -10.37 -3.32
N GLU A 331 13.03 -9.19 -3.94
CA GLU A 331 13.20 -7.92 -3.23
C GLU A 331 11.94 -7.56 -2.41
N VAL A 332 10.78 -8.15 -2.72
CA VAL A 332 9.54 -8.00 -1.94
C VAL A 332 9.60 -8.77 -0.61
N LEU A 333 10.34 -9.87 -0.56
CA LEU A 333 10.34 -10.81 0.57
C LEU A 333 10.83 -10.16 1.87
N ALA A 334 11.99 -9.51 1.84
CA ALA A 334 12.62 -8.99 3.05
C ALA A 334 11.76 -7.91 3.72
N PRO A 335 11.26 -6.87 3.03
CA PRO A 335 10.36 -5.89 3.63
C PRO A 335 9.09 -6.50 4.25
N VAL A 336 8.52 -7.54 3.64
CA VAL A 336 7.28 -8.19 4.12
C VAL A 336 7.55 -9.08 5.34
N THR A 337 8.68 -9.77 5.39
CA THR A 337 8.99 -10.78 6.43
C THR A 337 9.78 -10.23 7.61
N THR A 338 10.52 -9.15 7.41
CA THR A 338 11.35 -8.51 8.45
C THR A 338 10.66 -7.34 9.16
N ASP A 339 9.41 -7.04 8.81
CA ASP A 339 8.62 -6.04 9.51
C ASP A 339 8.55 -6.39 11.00
N ARG A 340 9.20 -5.57 11.85
CA ARG A 340 9.29 -5.84 13.29
C ARG A 340 7.92 -5.91 13.96
N SER A 341 6.89 -5.30 13.35
CA SER A 341 5.51 -5.32 13.81
C SER A 341 4.77 -6.62 13.45
N ALA A 342 5.27 -7.41 12.48
CA ALA A 342 4.70 -8.67 12.00
C ALA A 342 5.76 -9.78 12.03
N GLY A 343 5.65 -10.74 12.96
CA GLY A 343 6.55 -11.89 12.96
C GLY A 343 6.12 -12.88 11.88
N GLY A 344 6.77 -12.87 10.71
CA GLY A 344 6.43 -13.74 9.59
C GLY A 344 7.28 -15.02 9.52
N GLN A 345 6.70 -16.13 9.04
CA GLN A 345 7.38 -17.35 8.66
C GLN A 345 7.44 -17.49 7.14
N VAL A 346 8.60 -17.89 6.64
CA VAL A 346 8.83 -18.14 5.22
C VAL A 346 8.45 -19.59 4.89
N ILE A 347 7.73 -19.80 3.79
CA ILE A 347 7.45 -21.15 3.28
C ILE A 347 8.63 -21.56 2.40
N HIS A 348 9.05 -22.81 2.53
CA HIS A 348 10.06 -23.41 1.67
C HIS A 348 9.40 -24.42 0.72
N ALA A 349 9.79 -24.41 -0.54
CA ALA A 349 9.37 -25.38 -1.55
C ALA A 349 10.59 -26.06 -2.17
N VAL A 350 10.45 -27.36 -2.44
CA VAL A 350 11.44 -28.13 -3.21
C VAL A 350 10.95 -28.19 -4.66
N LEU A 351 11.84 -27.86 -5.60
CA LEU A 351 11.51 -27.91 -7.03
C LEU A 351 11.18 -29.35 -7.46
N GLN A 352 10.01 -29.57 -8.07
CA GLN A 352 9.59 -30.90 -8.50
C GLN A 352 10.61 -31.51 -9.48
N GLY A 353 10.96 -32.78 -9.26
CA GLY A 353 11.95 -33.50 -10.09
C GLY A 353 13.41 -33.32 -9.63
N LYS A 354 13.67 -32.50 -8.60
CA LYS A 354 14.99 -32.37 -7.97
C LYS A 354 15.01 -33.00 -6.56
N PRO A 355 16.17 -33.51 -6.09
CA PRO A 355 16.28 -34.05 -4.74
C PRO A 355 16.09 -32.94 -3.70
N ALA A 356 15.50 -33.28 -2.55
CA ALA A 356 15.26 -32.38 -1.42
C ALA A 356 16.55 -32.03 -0.67
N THR A 357 17.46 -31.35 -1.34
CA THR A 357 18.70 -30.79 -0.79
C THR A 357 18.51 -29.31 -0.45
N LEU A 358 19.40 -28.76 0.37
CA LEU A 358 19.39 -27.33 0.73
C LEU A 358 19.44 -26.43 -0.53
N GLU A 359 20.19 -26.85 -1.55
CA GLU A 359 20.35 -26.15 -2.84
C GLU A 359 19.07 -26.11 -3.69
N ASN A 360 18.18 -27.10 -3.53
CA ASN A 360 16.94 -27.21 -4.27
C ASN A 360 15.72 -26.75 -3.48
N THR A 361 15.94 -26.22 -2.27
CA THR A 361 14.91 -25.69 -1.38
C THR A 361 14.91 -24.17 -1.48
N LEU A 362 13.84 -23.61 -2.03
CA LEU A 362 13.69 -22.17 -2.26
C LEU A 362 12.60 -21.59 -1.38
N VAL A 363 12.67 -20.29 -1.13
CA VAL A 363 11.57 -19.52 -0.53
C VAL A 363 10.40 -19.49 -1.51
N PHE A 364 9.18 -19.70 -0.98
CA PHE A 364 7.98 -19.85 -1.78
C PHE A 364 6.81 -18.99 -1.28
N PRO A 365 6.11 -18.25 -2.16
CA PRO A 365 6.64 -17.81 -3.46
C PRO A 365 7.90 -16.95 -3.27
N PRO A 366 8.69 -16.68 -4.32
CA PRO A 366 9.89 -15.84 -4.19
C PRO A 366 9.64 -14.49 -3.51
N SER A 367 8.47 -13.87 -3.76
CA SER A 367 8.04 -12.64 -3.09
C SER A 367 7.62 -12.76 -1.63
N GLY A 368 7.37 -13.99 -1.15
CA GLY A 368 6.81 -14.25 0.18
C GLY A 368 5.32 -13.91 0.34
N VAL A 369 4.64 -13.46 -0.72
CA VAL A 369 3.23 -13.01 -0.66
C VAL A 369 2.30 -14.06 -1.26
N ILE A 370 1.36 -14.55 -0.45
CA ILE A 370 0.29 -15.44 -0.91
C ILE A 370 -0.98 -14.63 -1.18
N PRO A 371 -1.56 -14.69 -2.39
CA PRO A 371 -2.72 -13.89 -2.74
C PRO A 371 -3.99 -14.37 -2.02
N PHE A 372 -4.78 -13.42 -1.53
CA PHE A 372 -6.15 -13.63 -1.08
C PHE A 372 -7.14 -13.35 -2.21
N HIS A 373 -8.41 -13.70 -2.02
CA HIS A 373 -9.46 -13.34 -2.98
C HIS A 373 -9.65 -11.82 -3.11
N GLY A 374 -9.35 -11.26 -4.27
CA GLY A 374 -9.36 -9.84 -4.57
C GLY A 374 -8.00 -9.16 -4.36
N PHE A 375 -6.91 -9.91 -4.24
CA PHE A 375 -5.55 -9.39 -4.11
C PHE A 375 -5.13 -8.59 -5.35
N THR A 376 -5.49 -9.08 -6.55
CA THR A 376 -5.14 -8.44 -7.82
C THR A 376 -5.78 -7.05 -7.97
N MET A 377 -6.86 -6.78 -7.25
CA MET A 377 -7.48 -5.46 -7.21
C MET A 377 -6.54 -4.37 -6.68
N TYR A 378 -5.49 -4.69 -5.91
CA TYR A 378 -4.50 -3.68 -5.54
C TYR A 378 -3.75 -3.08 -6.73
N ALA A 379 -3.61 -3.80 -7.85
CA ALA A 379 -2.90 -3.33 -9.04
C ALA A 379 -3.84 -2.61 -10.03
N THR A 380 -5.14 -2.91 -10.03
CA THR A 380 -6.10 -2.40 -11.02
C THR A 380 -6.11 -0.88 -11.22
N PRO A 381 -5.98 -0.01 -10.20
CA PRO A 381 -6.05 1.43 -10.44
C PRO A 381 -4.78 1.97 -11.11
N PHE A 382 -3.65 1.25 -10.99
CA PHE A 382 -2.40 1.62 -11.66
C PHE A 382 -2.49 1.45 -13.18
N CYS A 383 -3.37 0.58 -13.68
CA CYS A 383 -3.59 0.40 -15.12
C CYS A 383 -4.12 1.67 -15.80
N TYR A 384 -4.75 2.58 -15.05
CA TYR A 384 -5.18 3.89 -15.55
C TYR A 384 -4.07 4.94 -15.56
N LEU A 385 -2.90 4.65 -14.97
CA LEU A 385 -1.81 5.61 -14.76
C LEU A 385 -0.59 5.34 -15.65
N TYR A 386 -0.41 4.10 -16.12
CA TYR A 386 0.79 3.66 -16.81
C TYR A 386 0.43 2.76 -17.99
N ASP A 387 0.94 3.12 -19.17
CA ASP A 387 0.88 2.27 -20.36
C ASP A 387 2.01 1.22 -20.37
N ASP A 388 3.17 1.57 -19.80
CA ASP A 388 4.33 0.69 -19.70
C ASP A 388 4.24 -0.27 -18.50
N PRO A 389 4.26 -1.61 -18.72
CA PRO A 389 4.16 -2.59 -17.64
C PRO A 389 5.30 -2.52 -16.63
N CYS A 390 6.51 -2.11 -17.05
CA CYS A 390 7.67 -1.98 -16.15
C CYS A 390 7.45 -0.81 -15.18
N ALA A 391 7.10 0.38 -15.68
CA ALA A 391 6.76 1.54 -14.85
C ALA A 391 5.57 1.28 -13.91
N MET A 392 4.53 0.60 -14.41
CA MET A 392 3.41 0.15 -13.60
C MET A 392 3.88 -0.77 -12.47
N TYR A 393 4.70 -1.77 -12.81
CA TYR A 393 5.22 -2.75 -11.86
C TYR A 393 5.98 -2.11 -10.71
N TYR A 394 6.97 -1.26 -11.02
CA TYR A 394 7.80 -0.63 -10.00
C TYR A 394 7.01 0.31 -9.09
N THR A 395 6.04 1.04 -9.65
CA THR A 395 5.18 1.92 -8.86
C THR A 395 4.22 1.11 -7.99
N PHE A 396 3.60 0.07 -8.52
CA PHE A 396 2.77 -0.86 -7.75
C PHE A 396 3.56 -1.50 -6.60
N ARG A 397 4.76 -2.03 -6.89
CA ARG A 397 5.66 -2.63 -5.89
C ARG A 397 5.97 -1.66 -4.77
N ALA A 398 6.39 -0.43 -5.10
CA ALA A 398 6.71 0.60 -4.12
C ALA A 398 5.49 0.97 -3.26
N PHE A 399 4.31 1.13 -3.88
CA PHE A 399 3.07 1.42 -3.16
C PHE A 399 2.68 0.27 -2.23
N TYR A 400 2.71 -0.97 -2.73
CA TYR A 400 2.36 -2.17 -1.98
C TYR A 400 3.26 -2.34 -0.75
N LEU A 401 4.58 -2.22 -0.93
CA LEU A 401 5.56 -2.33 0.15
C LEU A 401 5.47 -1.18 1.16
N ARG A 402 4.95 -0.02 0.74
CA ARG A 402 4.71 1.09 1.66
C ARG A 402 3.46 0.90 2.49
N TYR A 403 2.40 0.35 1.90
CA TYR A 403 1.05 0.42 2.43
C TYR A 403 0.32 -0.93 2.52
N TRP A 404 0.15 -1.62 1.38
CA TRP A 404 -0.81 -2.73 1.24
C TRP A 404 -0.42 -4.02 1.93
N PHE A 405 0.87 -4.32 2.06
CA PHE A 405 1.29 -5.55 2.75
C PHE A 405 0.78 -5.61 4.20
N ARG A 406 0.53 -4.45 4.83
CA ARG A 406 0.02 -4.31 6.20
C ARG A 406 -1.50 -4.53 6.30
N LEU A 407 -2.22 -4.54 5.18
CA LEU A 407 -3.68 -4.69 5.15
C LEU A 407 -4.14 -6.15 5.21
N HIS A 408 -3.24 -7.09 4.96
CA HIS A 408 -3.51 -8.54 5.04
C HIS A 408 -2.52 -9.26 5.96
N THR A 409 -1.99 -8.53 6.94
CA THR A 409 -1.01 -9.00 7.94
C THR A 409 -1.45 -8.56 9.33
N VAL A 410 -1.50 -9.49 10.28
CA VAL A 410 -1.73 -9.18 11.70
C VAL A 410 -0.45 -8.56 12.26
N SER A 411 -0.52 -7.29 12.65
CA SER A 411 0.63 -6.57 13.19
C SER A 411 0.20 -5.56 14.26
N SER A 412 1.16 -5.12 15.08
CA SER A 412 0.97 -4.04 16.05
C SER A 412 1.11 -2.64 15.45
N HIS A 413 1.30 -2.52 14.14
CA HIS A 413 1.55 -1.25 13.48
C HIS A 413 0.30 -0.37 13.47
N GLU A 414 0.43 0.93 13.76
CA GLU A 414 -0.70 1.88 13.82
C GLU A 414 -1.41 2.09 12.48
N GLN A 415 -0.72 1.77 11.38
CA GLN A 415 -1.29 1.77 10.01
C GLN A 415 -1.66 0.37 9.51
N GLY A 416 -1.57 -0.66 10.35
CA GLY A 416 -1.93 -2.04 10.01
C GLY A 416 -3.44 -2.29 10.11
N ILE A 417 -3.92 -3.37 9.47
CA ILE A 417 -5.35 -3.67 9.39
C ILE A 417 -6.08 -3.69 10.74
N VAL A 418 -5.44 -4.20 11.79
CA VAL A 418 -6.00 -4.25 13.16
C VAL A 418 -6.24 -2.84 13.70
N ALA A 419 -5.25 -1.96 13.54
CA ALA A 419 -5.35 -0.57 13.97
C ALA A 419 -6.39 0.20 13.15
N LEU A 420 -6.49 -0.06 11.85
CA LEU A 420 -7.49 0.59 10.99
C LEU A 420 -8.92 0.14 11.31
N CYS A 421 -9.13 -1.14 11.64
CA CYS A 421 -10.43 -1.63 12.12
C CYS A 421 -10.81 -0.99 13.47
N LEU A 422 -9.85 -0.91 14.40
CA LEU A 422 -10.05 -0.23 15.67
C LEU A 422 -10.35 1.27 15.49
N LEU A 423 -9.66 1.93 14.56
CA LEU A 423 -9.91 3.33 14.23
C LEU A 423 -11.31 3.53 13.68
N PHE A 424 -11.74 2.67 12.73
CA PHE A 424 -13.10 2.69 12.19
C PHE A 424 -14.15 2.58 13.29
N GLU A 425 -14.02 1.61 14.21
CA GLU A 425 -14.97 1.42 15.30
C GLU A 425 -15.03 2.63 16.23
N ARG A 426 -13.87 3.16 16.65
CA ARG A 426 -13.82 4.35 17.52
C ARG A 426 -14.44 5.58 16.85
N LEU A 427 -14.17 5.78 15.56
CA LEU A 427 -14.77 6.88 14.82
C LEU A 427 -16.29 6.71 14.75
N LEU A 428 -16.80 5.51 14.43
CA LEU A 428 -18.24 5.26 14.36
C LEU A 428 -18.92 5.43 15.72
N GLN A 429 -18.34 4.88 16.79
CA GLN A 429 -18.85 5.01 18.15
C GLN A 429 -18.93 6.47 18.62
N CYS A 430 -17.88 7.25 18.39
CA CYS A 430 -17.80 8.62 18.88
C CYS A 430 -18.63 9.61 18.05
N HIS A 431 -18.71 9.43 16.72
CA HIS A 431 -19.32 10.42 15.83
C HIS A 431 -20.74 10.04 15.39
N GLU A 432 -21.06 8.75 15.38
CA GLU A 432 -22.39 8.26 15.04
C GLU A 432 -22.92 7.28 16.11
N PRO A 433 -23.04 7.72 17.38
CA PRO A 433 -23.41 6.84 18.49
C PRO A 433 -24.80 6.20 18.31
N LEU A 434 -25.75 6.92 17.71
CA LEU A 434 -27.09 6.38 17.44
C LEU A 434 -27.06 5.26 16.41
N LEU A 435 -26.26 5.41 15.36
CA LEU A 435 -26.08 4.38 14.34
C LEU A 435 -25.34 3.17 14.93
N TRP A 436 -24.33 3.40 15.78
CA TRP A 436 -23.66 2.35 16.53
C TRP A 436 -24.65 1.55 17.39
N ILE A 437 -25.48 2.23 18.19
CA ILE A 437 -26.51 1.60 19.03
C ILE A 437 -27.51 0.81 18.19
N HIS A 438 -27.94 1.35 17.05
CA HIS A 438 -28.83 0.65 16.11
C HIS A 438 -28.22 -0.69 15.66
N PHE A 439 -26.97 -0.67 15.20
CA PHE A 439 -26.23 -1.88 14.84
C PHE A 439 -26.11 -2.88 15.99
N ARG A 440 -25.93 -2.41 17.25
CA ARG A 440 -25.98 -3.26 18.46
C ARG A 440 -27.32 -3.95 18.62
N ASN A 441 -28.42 -3.20 18.49
CA ASN A 441 -29.77 -3.70 18.72
C ASN A 441 -30.18 -4.76 17.70
N ILE A 442 -29.69 -4.64 16.47
CA ILE A 442 -29.97 -5.60 15.38
C ILE A 442 -28.87 -6.67 15.23
N HIS A 443 -27.90 -6.71 16.16
CA HIS A 443 -26.79 -7.68 16.19
C HIS A 443 -25.93 -7.74 14.91
N ILE A 444 -25.75 -6.60 14.24
CA ILE A 444 -24.90 -6.50 13.05
C ILE A 444 -23.60 -5.79 13.41
N GLN A 445 -22.47 -6.40 13.06
CA GLN A 445 -21.13 -5.83 13.29
C GLN A 445 -20.76 -4.91 12.12
N PRO A 446 -20.64 -3.59 12.32
CA PRO A 446 -20.40 -2.66 11.22
C PRO A 446 -19.09 -2.95 10.46
N VAL A 447 -18.06 -3.37 11.19
CA VAL A 447 -16.76 -3.71 10.60
C VAL A 447 -16.87 -4.88 9.62
N ARG A 448 -17.76 -5.87 9.84
CA ARG A 448 -17.96 -6.99 8.90
C ARG A 448 -18.44 -6.54 7.53
N ILE A 449 -19.21 -5.45 7.48
CA ILE A 449 -19.75 -4.89 6.25
C ILE A 449 -18.66 -4.14 5.50
N VAL A 450 -17.90 -3.28 6.21
CA VAL A 450 -16.90 -2.41 5.58
C VAL A 450 -15.51 -3.04 5.44
N PHE A 451 -15.26 -4.22 6.01
CA PHE A 451 -13.92 -4.81 6.06
C PHE A 451 -13.29 -4.97 4.68
N LYS A 452 -14.09 -5.36 3.67
CA LYS A 452 -13.62 -5.47 2.28
C LYS A 452 -13.21 -4.12 1.70
N TRP A 453 -13.78 -3.00 2.16
CA TRP A 453 -13.36 -1.66 1.76
C TRP A 453 -12.01 -1.33 2.40
N ILE A 454 -11.88 -1.58 3.71
CA ILE A 454 -10.64 -1.29 4.45
C ILE A 454 -9.48 -2.13 3.93
N MET A 455 -9.67 -3.45 3.82
CA MET A 455 -8.63 -4.38 3.38
C MET A 455 -8.19 -4.12 1.94
N ARG A 456 -9.09 -3.74 1.02
CA ARG A 456 -8.75 -3.46 -0.38
C ARG A 456 -8.45 -1.98 -0.67
N GLY A 457 -8.41 -1.12 0.36
CA GLY A 457 -8.25 0.32 0.17
C GLY A 457 -9.28 0.92 -0.79
N PHE A 458 -10.52 0.41 -0.74
CA PHE A 458 -11.64 0.70 -1.65
C PHE A 458 -11.49 0.25 -3.13
N SER A 459 -10.43 -0.45 -3.48
CA SER A 459 -10.29 -0.99 -4.84
C SER A 459 -11.38 -2.03 -5.16
N GLY A 460 -11.96 -1.92 -6.36
CA GLY A 460 -13.12 -2.71 -6.79
C GLY A 460 -14.42 -2.36 -6.08
N HIS A 461 -14.51 -1.17 -5.46
CA HIS A 461 -15.74 -0.69 -4.81
C HIS A 461 -16.08 0.75 -5.20
N LEU A 462 -15.06 1.61 -5.38
CA LEU A 462 -15.23 2.99 -5.87
C LEU A 462 -14.92 3.09 -7.37
N PRO A 463 -15.54 4.03 -8.10
CA PRO A 463 -15.11 4.38 -9.45
C PRO A 463 -13.62 4.79 -9.51
N PRO A 464 -12.88 4.46 -10.57
CA PRO A 464 -11.43 4.66 -10.67
C PRO A 464 -10.98 6.08 -10.32
N GLU A 465 -11.64 7.11 -10.85
CA GLU A 465 -11.26 8.49 -10.56
C GLU A 465 -11.42 8.85 -9.07
N GLN A 466 -12.49 8.36 -8.42
CA GLN A 466 -12.73 8.59 -7.00
C GLN A 466 -11.71 7.83 -6.13
N LEU A 467 -11.36 6.61 -6.54
CA LEU A 467 -10.35 5.79 -5.90
C LEU A 467 -8.94 6.41 -6.03
N LEU A 468 -8.58 6.92 -7.21
CA LEU A 468 -7.31 7.59 -7.45
C LEU A 468 -7.19 8.87 -6.62
N CYS A 469 -8.27 9.65 -6.46
CA CYS A 469 -8.28 10.78 -5.53
C CYS A 469 -8.09 10.35 -4.06
N LEU A 470 -8.64 9.21 -3.64
CA LEU A 470 -8.38 8.67 -2.30
C LEU A 470 -6.90 8.30 -2.13
N TRP A 471 -6.30 7.68 -3.14
CA TRP A 471 -4.91 7.23 -3.09
C TRP A 471 -3.91 8.39 -3.24
N ASP A 472 -4.28 9.48 -3.92
CA ASP A 472 -3.55 10.75 -3.86
C ASP A 472 -3.39 11.20 -2.40
N LEU A 473 -4.46 11.13 -1.59
CA LEU A 473 -4.42 11.49 -0.16
C LEU A 473 -3.55 10.52 0.65
N ILE A 474 -3.59 9.22 0.36
CA ILE A 474 -2.72 8.24 1.03
C ILE A 474 -1.24 8.62 0.82
N LEU A 475 -0.84 8.93 -0.41
CA LEU A 475 0.54 9.33 -0.72
C LEU A 475 0.89 10.70 -0.13
N ALA A 476 -0.03 11.66 -0.25
CA ALA A 476 0.16 13.04 0.19
C ALA A 476 0.39 13.17 1.69
N TYR A 477 -0.33 12.37 2.49
CA TYR A 477 -0.22 12.35 3.95
C TYR A 477 0.58 11.17 4.49
N ASP A 478 0.99 10.24 3.61
CA ASP A 478 1.71 9.02 3.97
C ASP A 478 1.00 8.21 5.08
N SER A 479 -0.34 8.09 4.94
CA SER A 479 -1.21 7.49 5.96
C SER A 479 -2.37 6.72 5.33
N LEU A 480 -2.69 5.57 5.94
CA LEU A 480 -3.82 4.71 5.62
C LEU A 480 -5.08 5.05 6.42
N GLU A 481 -4.99 5.95 7.41
CA GLU A 481 -6.11 6.31 8.29
C GLU A 481 -7.27 7.01 7.56
N ILE A 482 -7.03 7.53 6.35
CA ILE A 482 -8.07 8.09 5.50
C ILE A 482 -9.08 7.03 5.04
N ILE A 483 -8.68 5.76 4.98
CA ILE A 483 -9.52 4.63 4.58
C ILE A 483 -10.63 4.36 5.60
N PRO A 484 -10.35 4.07 6.89
CA PRO A 484 -11.41 3.90 7.88
C PRO A 484 -12.22 5.18 8.11
N LEU A 485 -11.61 6.37 7.95
CA LEU A 485 -12.36 7.63 7.98
C LEU A 485 -13.42 7.67 6.88
N LEU A 486 -13.05 7.39 5.62
CA LEU A 486 -14.00 7.33 4.52
C LEU A 486 -15.11 6.30 4.77
N ALA A 487 -14.76 5.12 5.30
CA ALA A 487 -15.75 4.09 5.61
C ALA A 487 -16.81 4.59 6.63
N VAL A 488 -16.39 5.26 7.72
CA VAL A 488 -17.35 5.87 8.66
C VAL A 488 -18.16 6.99 8.00
N THR A 489 -17.53 7.82 7.17
CA THR A 489 -18.22 8.90 6.46
C THR A 489 -19.31 8.37 5.52
N ILE A 490 -19.08 7.24 4.85
CA ILE A 490 -20.10 6.62 3.98
C ILE A 490 -21.29 6.12 4.81
N LEU A 491 -21.02 5.48 5.96
CA LEU A 491 -22.07 5.05 6.89
C LEU A 491 -22.87 6.24 7.43
N SER A 492 -22.19 7.31 7.83
CA SER A 492 -22.82 8.57 8.26
C SER A 492 -23.68 9.18 7.15
N PHE A 493 -23.17 9.24 5.92
CA PHE A 493 -23.90 9.77 4.77
C PHE A 493 -25.16 8.96 4.44
N ARG A 494 -25.16 7.65 4.68
CA ARG A 494 -26.30 6.74 4.45
C ARG A 494 -27.13 6.48 5.73
N LYS A 495 -26.88 7.21 6.83
CA LYS A 495 -27.43 6.94 8.16
C LYS A 495 -28.94 6.82 8.18
N GLU A 496 -29.67 7.76 7.58
CA GLU A 496 -31.14 7.75 7.60
C GLU A 496 -31.72 6.44 7.03
N ASN A 497 -31.14 5.94 5.93
CA ASN A 497 -31.54 4.66 5.34
C ASN A 497 -31.10 3.47 6.21
N LEU A 498 -29.91 3.54 6.81
CA LEU A 498 -29.39 2.48 7.68
C LEU A 498 -30.23 2.32 8.96
N MET A 499 -30.75 3.42 9.51
CA MET A 499 -31.62 3.39 10.69
C MET A 499 -32.98 2.74 10.43
N GLN A 500 -33.39 2.60 9.16
CA GLN A 500 -34.68 2.02 8.76
C GLN A 500 -34.61 0.51 8.52
N VAL A 501 -33.41 -0.06 8.39
CA VAL A 501 -33.22 -1.49 8.10
C VAL A 501 -32.78 -2.25 9.35
N ASN A 502 -33.16 -3.52 9.44
CA ASN A 502 -32.99 -4.32 10.67
C ASN A 502 -32.33 -5.70 10.45
N ASN A 503 -31.83 -5.98 9.25
CA ASN A 503 -31.18 -7.24 8.91
C ASN A 503 -29.96 -7.00 8.02
N GLN A 504 -29.04 -7.97 7.99
CA GLN A 504 -27.75 -7.84 7.31
C GLN A 504 -27.88 -7.60 5.81
N GLN A 505 -28.78 -8.31 5.13
CA GLN A 505 -28.97 -8.17 3.69
C GLN A 505 -29.45 -6.77 3.31
N SER A 506 -30.38 -6.21 4.07
CA SER A 506 -30.87 -4.85 3.84
C SER A 506 -29.80 -3.79 4.13
N VAL A 507 -28.96 -3.98 5.15
CA VAL A 507 -27.81 -3.09 5.40
C VAL A 507 -26.80 -3.15 4.26
N GLU A 508 -26.45 -4.36 3.81
CA GLU A 508 -25.56 -4.56 2.67
C GLU A 508 -26.14 -3.92 1.40
N ALA A 509 -27.45 -4.03 1.16
CA ALA A 509 -28.12 -3.40 0.03
C ALA A 509 -28.05 -1.86 0.05
N VAL A 510 -28.23 -1.24 1.22
CA VAL A 510 -28.09 0.23 1.38
C VAL A 510 -26.67 0.71 1.05
N LEU A 511 -25.67 -0.16 1.26
CA LEU A 511 -24.24 0.15 1.09
C LEU A 511 -23.62 -0.48 -0.16
N ALA A 512 -24.40 -1.19 -0.98
CA ALA A 512 -23.88 -1.95 -2.11
C ALA A 512 -23.34 -1.05 -3.22
N ASP A 513 -24.05 0.05 -3.52
CA ASP A 513 -23.69 0.97 -4.59
C ASP A 513 -22.98 2.23 -4.05
N LEU A 514 -21.69 2.32 -4.37
CA LEU A 514 -20.83 3.46 -4.07
C LEU A 514 -20.52 4.30 -5.33
N SER A 515 -21.08 3.96 -6.50
CA SER A 515 -20.73 4.59 -7.78
C SER A 515 -21.06 6.09 -7.83
N SER A 516 -22.10 6.51 -7.09
CA SER A 516 -22.54 7.90 -7.02
C SER A 516 -21.74 8.76 -6.04
N LEU A 517 -20.86 8.16 -5.22
CA LEU A 517 -20.19 8.88 -4.14
C LEU A 517 -19.03 9.74 -4.66
N LYS A 518 -18.95 10.97 -4.15
CA LYS A 518 -17.81 11.85 -4.36
C LYS A 518 -16.92 11.85 -3.12
N VAL A 519 -15.78 11.18 -3.21
CA VAL A 519 -14.91 10.87 -2.06
C VAL A 519 -14.38 12.12 -1.37
N VAL A 520 -13.78 13.04 -2.14
CA VAL A 520 -13.15 14.24 -1.57
C VAL A 520 -14.18 15.17 -0.91
N PRO A 521 -15.34 15.48 -1.54
CA PRO A 521 -16.42 16.21 -0.88
C PRO A 521 -16.91 15.56 0.42
N LEU A 522 -17.12 14.24 0.42
CA LEU A 522 -17.57 13.51 1.62
C LEU A 522 -16.54 13.63 2.76
N LEU A 523 -15.26 13.43 2.45
CA LEU A 523 -14.18 13.57 3.43
C LEU A 523 -14.05 15.00 3.97
N GLN A 524 -14.23 16.02 3.11
CA GLN A 524 -14.27 17.41 3.55
C GLN A 524 -15.44 17.65 4.50
N LEU A 525 -16.65 17.21 4.15
CA LEU A 525 -17.83 17.32 5.02
C LEU A 525 -17.60 16.68 6.40
N ALA A 526 -16.98 15.51 6.45
CA ALA A 526 -16.69 14.82 7.71
C ALA A 526 -15.62 15.52 8.57
N LEU A 527 -14.68 16.22 7.93
CA LEU A 527 -13.54 16.86 8.62
C LEU A 527 -13.70 18.35 8.85
N LEU A 528 -14.64 19.01 8.17
CA LEU A 528 -14.97 20.41 8.39
C LEU A 528 -15.23 20.64 9.90
N ARG A 529 -14.65 21.73 10.40
CA ARG A 529 -14.88 22.17 11.78
C ARG A 529 -16.26 22.81 11.83
N GLU A 530 -17.07 22.40 12.80
CA GLU A 530 -18.22 23.20 13.23
C GLU A 530 -17.75 24.59 13.69
#